data_AF-A0A0C2BZJ5-F1
#
_entry.id   AF-A0A0C2BZJ5-F1
#
_cell.length_a   1.000
_cell.length_b   1.000
_cell.length_c   1.000
_cell.angle_alpha   90.00
_cell.angle_beta   90.00
_cell.angle_gamma   90.00
#
_symmetry.space_group_name_H-M   'P 1'
#
loop_
_entity.id
_entity.type
_entity.pdbx_description
1 polymer ?
#
loop_
_entity_poly.entity_id
_entity_poly.type
_entity_poly.pdbx_seq_one_letter_code
_entity_poly.pdbx_strand_id
1 'polypeptide(L)'
;GKKGVFQAMAKVCPCRDAIARFAESGKKSSAVVSRLGIPLRSVQKVVKQWKEEGHVQPKPRSGRKRTVNIRRMRRIIKRLTEKMI
;
A
#
# COMPACT_ATOMS: atom_id res chain seq x y z
N GLY A 1 2.01 21.21 -13.56
CA GLY A 1 1.17 20.61 -12.51
C GLY A 1 2.02 19.77 -11.59
N LYS A 2 2.18 20.17 -10.32
CA LYS A 2 3.07 19.52 -9.35
C LYS A 2 2.43 18.20 -8.85
N LYS A 3 2.73 17.09 -9.51
CA LYS A 3 2.37 15.72 -9.07
C LYS A 3 3.44 15.22 -8.09
N GLY A 4 3.57 15.86 -6.94
CA GLY A 4 4.66 15.58 -6.01
C GLY A 4 4.21 15.72 -4.57
N VAL A 5 3.35 14.80 -4.13
CA VAL A 5 3.11 14.59 -2.69
C VAL A 5 3.42 13.13 -2.40
N PHE A 6 4.70 12.80 -2.32
CA PHE A 6 5.13 11.59 -1.63
C PHE A 6 4.77 11.79 -0.16
N GLN A 7 3.59 11.32 0.22
CA GLN A 7 3.01 11.51 1.54
C GLN A 7 3.93 10.91 2.61
N ALA A 8 4.72 11.78 3.24
CA ALA A 8 5.70 11.45 4.28
C ALA A 8 5.10 10.99 5.62
N MET A 9 3.79 10.72 5.70
CA MET A 9 3.09 10.55 6.99
C MET A 9 2.22 9.29 7.11
N ALA A 10 2.07 8.48 6.06
CA ALA A 10 1.36 7.20 6.14
C ALA A 10 2.29 6.07 5.69
N LYS A 11 2.26 4.94 6.43
CA LYS A 11 3.14 3.78 6.25
C LYS A 11 2.87 3.09 4.91
N VAL A 12 3.37 3.68 3.83
CA VAL A 12 3.32 3.08 2.49
C VAL A 12 4.28 1.91 2.44
N CYS A 13 3.86 0.84 1.77
CA CYS A 13 4.76 -0.25 1.45
C CYS A 13 5.89 0.27 0.54
N PRO A 14 7.19 0.08 0.89
CA PRO A 14 8.31 0.58 0.09
C PRO A 14 8.25 0.19 -1.40
N CYS A 15 7.67 -0.98 -1.69
CA CYS A 15 7.44 -1.48 -3.04
C CYS A 15 6.51 -0.58 -3.86
N ARG A 16 5.45 -0.02 -3.24
CA ARG A 16 4.47 0.84 -3.91
C ARG A 16 5.05 2.21 -4.23
N ASP A 17 5.87 2.76 -3.33
CA ASP A 17 6.59 4.01 -3.57
C ASP A 17 7.64 3.86 -4.67
N ALA A 18 8.34 2.72 -4.71
CA ALA A 18 9.27 2.43 -5.80
C ALA A 18 8.54 2.38 -7.15
N ILE A 19 7.37 1.74 -7.22
CA ILE A 19 6.54 1.73 -8.44
C ILE A 19 6.10 3.14 -8.85
N ALA A 20 5.67 3.98 -7.91
CA ALA A 20 5.28 5.37 -8.20
C ALA A 20 6.45 6.19 -8.76
N ARG A 21 7.63 6.10 -8.13
CA ARG A 21 8.86 6.75 -8.61
C ARG A 21 9.23 6.28 -10.03
N PHE A 22 9.08 5.00 -10.31
CA PHE A 22 9.31 4.49 -11.67
C PHE A 22 8.30 5.02 -12.69
N ALA A 23 7.03 5.12 -12.30
CA ALA A 23 5.97 5.68 -13.14
C ALA A 23 6.21 7.17 -13.43
N GLU A 24 6.66 7.93 -12.44
CA GLU A 24 7.05 9.34 -12.57
C GLU A 24 8.24 9.50 -13.52
N SER A 25 9.25 8.61 -13.41
CA SER A 25 10.39 8.58 -14.33
C SER A 25 10.09 8.03 -15.74
N GLY A 26 8.81 7.73 -16.04
CA GLY A 26 8.38 7.27 -17.37
C GLY A 26 8.80 5.86 -17.75
N LYS A 27 9.27 5.03 -16.80
CA LYS A 27 9.71 3.66 -17.12
C LYS A 27 8.53 2.74 -17.42
N LYS A 28 8.73 1.85 -18.39
CA LYS A 28 7.77 0.80 -18.74
C LYS A 28 7.56 -0.16 -17.57
N SER A 29 6.32 -0.62 -17.37
CA SER A 29 5.97 -1.56 -16.30
C SER A 29 6.78 -2.87 -16.33
N SER A 30 7.19 -3.34 -17.51
CA SER A 30 8.06 -4.53 -17.65
C SER A 30 9.41 -4.36 -16.98
N ALA A 31 10.05 -3.19 -17.14
CA ALA A 31 11.32 -2.89 -16.48
C ALA A 31 11.18 -2.82 -14.95
N VAL A 32 10.01 -2.40 -14.46
CA VAL A 32 9.69 -2.36 -13.02
C VAL A 32 9.53 -3.77 -12.47
N VAL A 33 8.86 -4.67 -13.21
CA VAL A 33 8.73 -6.09 -12.85
C VAL A 33 10.11 -6.74 -12.70
N SER A 34 10.98 -6.59 -13.70
CA SER A 34 12.32 -7.19 -13.65
C SER A 34 13.18 -6.63 -12.51
N ARG A 35 13.04 -5.33 -12.19
CA ARG A 35 13.83 -4.69 -11.12
C ARG A 35 13.32 -4.99 -9.72
N LEU A 36 12.00 -5.08 -9.52
CA LEU A 36 11.40 -5.21 -8.19
C LEU A 36 10.95 -6.65 -7.87
N GLY A 37 10.92 -7.55 -8.84
CA GLY A 37 10.41 -8.92 -8.66
C GLY A 37 8.90 -8.97 -8.34
N ILE A 38 8.16 -7.90 -8.64
CA ILE A 38 6.73 -7.78 -8.34
C ILE A 38 5.92 -8.21 -9.56
N PRO A 39 4.82 -8.99 -9.40
CA PRO A 39 3.96 -9.37 -10.51
C PRO A 39 3.44 -8.16 -11.32
N LEU A 40 3.41 -8.29 -12.65
CA LEU A 40 3.00 -7.23 -13.57
C LEU A 40 1.64 -6.63 -13.23
N ARG A 41 0.67 -7.48 -12.84
CA ARG A 41 -0.67 -7.07 -12.45
C ARG A 41 -0.66 -6.10 -11.27
N SER A 42 0.21 -6.33 -10.29
CA SER A 42 0.36 -5.46 -9.13
C SER A 42 0.98 -4.13 -9.52
N VAL A 43 2.02 -4.15 -10.37
CA VAL A 43 2.66 -2.94 -10.90
C VAL A 43 1.62 -2.09 -11.64
N GLN A 44 0.89 -2.68 -12.58
CA GLN A 44 -0.16 -1.98 -13.36
C GLN A 44 -1.23 -1.37 -12.46
N LYS A 45 -1.69 -2.10 -11.44
CA LYS A 45 -2.69 -1.60 -10.49
C LYS A 45 -2.20 -0.39 -9.71
N VAL A 46 -0.95 -0.40 -9.25
CA VAL A 46 -0.35 0.72 -8.52
C VAL A 46 -0.12 1.92 -9.44
N VAL A 47 0.38 1.70 -10.66
CA VAL A 47 0.58 2.77 -11.65
C VAL A 47 -0.75 3.42 -12.02
N LYS A 48 -1.80 2.63 -12.24
CA LYS A 48 -3.15 3.13 -12.52
C LYS A 48 -3.63 4.02 -11.37
N GLN A 49 -3.53 3.53 -10.13
CA GLN A 49 -3.91 4.30 -8.95
C GLN A 49 -3.14 5.61 -8.84
N TRP A 50 -1.82 5.59 -9.05
CA TRP A 50 -1.00 6.81 -9.01
C TRP A 50 -1.41 7.81 -10.09
N LYS A 51 -1.73 7.35 -11.31
CA LYS A 51 -2.17 8.23 -12.41
C LYS A 51 -3.54 8.85 -12.15
N GLU A 52 -4.46 8.09 -11.56
CA GLU A 52 -5.85 8.51 -11.33
C GLU A 52 -6.02 9.32 -10.03
N GLU A 53 -5.40 8.88 -8.94
CA GLU A 53 -5.60 9.42 -7.58
C GLU A 53 -4.44 10.30 -7.11
N GLY A 54 -3.29 10.26 -7.80
CA GLY A 54 -2.09 11.02 -7.41
C GLY A 54 -1.33 10.44 -6.21
N HIS A 55 -1.78 9.32 -5.64
CA HIS A 55 -1.14 8.65 -4.51
C HIS A 55 -1.15 7.12 -4.65
N VAL A 56 -0.32 6.46 -3.85
CA VAL A 56 -0.23 5.00 -3.78
C VAL A 56 -0.65 4.42 -2.43
N GLN A 57 -1.29 5.20 -1.56
CA GLN A 57 -1.81 4.67 -0.30
C GLN A 57 -2.81 3.52 -0.53
N PRO A 58 -2.75 2.44 0.27
CA PRO A 58 -3.80 1.44 0.27
C PRO A 58 -5.15 2.07 0.63
N LYS A 59 -6.19 1.72 -0.12
CA LYS A 59 -7.56 2.11 0.26
C LYS A 59 -7.94 1.43 1.57
N PRO A 60 -8.74 2.09 2.43
CA PRO A 60 -9.31 1.42 3.60
C PRO A 60 -10.09 0.18 3.14
N ARG A 61 -10.03 -0.89 3.95
CA ARG A 61 -10.78 -2.12 3.65
C ARG A 61 -12.26 -1.79 3.56
N SER A 62 -12.88 -2.17 2.44
CA SER A 62 -14.33 -2.12 2.28
C SER A 62 -15.01 -3.22 3.12
N GLY A 63 -16.26 -2.98 3.48
CA GLY A 63 -17.08 -3.91 4.26
C GLY A 63 -17.28 -3.52 5.73
N ARG A 64 -18.10 -4.29 6.44
CA ARG A 64 -18.45 -4.04 7.84
C ARG A 64 -17.19 -4.10 8.71
N LYS A 65 -16.86 -2.98 9.37
CA LYS A 65 -15.82 -2.96 10.41
C LYS A 65 -16.12 -4.07 11.41
N ARG A 66 -15.12 -4.88 11.73
CA ARG A 66 -15.27 -5.90 12.77
C ARG A 66 -15.49 -5.18 14.10
N THR A 67 -16.59 -5.47 14.78
CA THR A 67 -16.79 -5.01 16.15
C THR A 67 -15.75 -5.68 17.04
N VAL A 68 -15.03 -4.89 17.83
CA VAL A 68 -13.96 -5.39 18.74
C VAL A 68 -14.53 -6.26 19.88
N ASN A 69 -15.85 -6.21 20.10
CA ASN A 69 -16.58 -6.96 21.13
C ASN A 69 -16.58 -8.49 20.91
N ILE A 70 -16.22 -8.98 19.72
CA ILE A 70 -16.21 -10.44 19.49
C ILE A 70 -15.11 -11.08 20.35
N ARG A 71 -15.42 -12.15 21.10
CA ARG A 71 -14.48 -12.90 21.98
C ARG A 71 -13.13 -13.20 21.30
N ARG A 72 -13.15 -13.50 19.98
CA ARG A 72 -11.94 -13.77 19.18
C ARG A 72 -11.04 -12.53 19.06
N MET A 73 -11.61 -11.34 18.89
CA MET A 73 -10.84 -10.09 18.78
C MET A 73 -10.25 -9.66 20.12
N ARG A 74 -11.01 -9.79 21.21
CA ARG A 74 -10.49 -9.57 22.58
C ARG A 74 -9.31 -10.47 22.91
N ARG A 75 -9.38 -11.76 22.54
CA ARG A 75 -8.25 -12.71 22.70
C ARG A 75 -7.02 -12.30 21.88
N ILE A 76 -7.22 -11.84 20.65
CA ILE A 76 -6.12 -11.38 19.79
C ILE A 76 -5.47 -10.14 20.38
N ILE A 77 -6.26 -9.15 20.80
CA ILE A 77 -5.75 -7.91 21.41
C ILE A 77 -4.98 -8.26 22.69
N LYS A 78 -5.57 -9.03 23.61
CA LYS A 78 -4.90 -9.49 24.85
C LYS A 78 -3.54 -10.14 24.57
N ARG A 79 -3.47 -11.07 23.61
CA ARG A 79 -2.20 -11.70 23.22
C ARG A 79 -1.17 -10.72 22.66
N LEU A 80 -1.60 -9.70 21.92
CA LEU A 80 -0.69 -8.72 21.33
C LEU A 80 -0.15 -7.77 22.39
N THR A 81 -0.95 -7.38 23.38
CA THR A 81 -0.48 -6.59 24.52
C THR A 81 0.43 -7.41 25.45
N GLU A 82 0.07 -8.65 25.77
CA GLU A 82 0.90 -9.55 26.61
C GLU A 82 2.24 -9.93 25.98
N LYS A 83 2.36 -9.87 24.65
CA LYS A 83 3.62 -10.11 23.93
C LYS A 83 4.48 -8.87 23.73
N MET A 84 3.92 -7.68 23.97
CA MET A 84 4.65 -6.41 23.86
C MET A 84 5.28 -5.98 25.19
N ILE A 85 4.92 -6.65 26.29
CA ILE A 85 5.54 -6.55 27.62
C ILE A 85 6.51 -7.72 27.75
#